data_AF-A0A5D0IKE9-F1
#
_entry.id   AF-A0A5D0IKE9-F1
#
_cell.length_a   1.000
_cell.length_b   1.000
_cell.length_c   1.000
_cell.angle_alpha   90.00
_cell.angle_beta   90.00
_cell.angle_gamma   90.00
#
_symmetry.space_group_name_H-M   'P 1'
#
loop_
_entity.id
_entity.type
_entity.pdbx_description
1 polymer ?
#
loop_
_entity_poly.entity_id
_entity_poly.type
_entity_poly.pdbx_seq_one_letter_code
_entity_poly.pdbx_strand_id
1 'polypeptide(L)' 'MFKQRKHRTFNYKPRFSSENQSDSEETQERDFISKWKEAKEGKRKVKGVLPIRTLILALVLLLILMYVLEKKFM' A
#
# COMPACT_ATOMS: atom_id res chain seq x y z
N MET A 1 -39.27 -4.56 44.87
CA MET A 1 -38.63 -5.52 43.95
C MET A 1 -38.90 -5.11 42.51
N PHE A 2 -37.90 -4.61 41.80
CA PHE A 2 -38.04 -4.15 40.42
C PHE A 2 -37.99 -5.35 39.48
N LYS A 3 -39.08 -5.61 38.75
CA LYS A 3 -39.12 -6.66 37.73
C LYS A 3 -38.21 -6.24 36.56
N GLN A 4 -37.30 -7.13 36.17
CA GLN A 4 -36.36 -6.89 35.07
C GLN A 4 -37.15 -6.65 33.77
N ARG A 5 -36.82 -5.54 33.08
CA ARG A 5 -37.48 -5.13 31.84
C ARG A 5 -36.87 -5.90 30.66
N LYS A 6 -37.72 -6.51 29.82
CA LYS A 6 -37.31 -7.32 28.67
C LYS A 6 -36.43 -6.50 27.70
N HIS A 7 -35.31 -7.07 27.29
CA HIS A 7 -34.37 -6.48 26.33
C HIS A 7 -35.08 -6.30 24.98
N ARG A 8 -35.43 -5.06 24.64
CA ARG A 8 -35.88 -4.69 23.29
C ARG A 8 -34.64 -4.35 22.48
N THR A 9 -34.34 -5.16 21.48
CA THR A 9 -33.35 -4.83 20.46
C THR A 9 -33.97 -3.93 19.41
N PHE A 10 -33.17 -2.96 18.94
CA PHE A 10 -33.59 -2.01 17.92
C PHE A 10 -33.46 -2.67 16.54
N ASN A 11 -34.54 -3.28 16.05
CA ASN A 11 -34.63 -3.77 14.67
C ASN A 11 -34.92 -2.60 13.73
N TYR A 12 -33.91 -1.79 13.43
CA TYR A 12 -34.02 -0.73 12.43
C TYR A 12 -33.39 -1.17 11.12
N LYS A 13 -34.19 -1.20 10.06
CA LYS A 13 -33.71 -1.34 8.69
C LYS A 13 -33.64 0.07 8.07
N PRO A 14 -32.44 0.55 7.67
CA PRO A 14 -32.30 1.86 7.03
C PRO A 14 -33.07 1.93 5.71
N ARG A 15 -33.78 3.05 5.50
CA ARG A 15 -34.76 3.24 4.42
C ARG A 15 -34.21 3.07 3.00
N PHE A 16 -32.89 3.23 2.82
CA PHE A 16 -32.20 3.15 1.52
C PHE A 16 -31.45 1.83 1.30
N SER A 17 -31.59 0.85 2.21
CA SER A 17 -30.94 -0.46 2.06
C SER A 17 -31.60 -1.35 1.00
N SER A 18 -32.86 -1.10 0.64
CA SER A 18 -33.56 -1.91 -0.38
C SER A 18 -33.16 -1.62 -1.82
N GLU A 19 -32.47 -0.50 -2.08
CA GLU A 19 -32.10 -0.08 -3.44
C GLU A 19 -30.75 -0.68 -3.89
N ASN A 20 -29.92 -1.14 -2.94
CA ASN A 20 -28.58 -1.69 -3.23
C ASN A 20 -28.46 -3.20 -2.94
N GLN A 21 -29.55 -3.87 -2.56
CA GLN A 21 -29.49 -5.23 -1.99
C GLN A 21 -29.37 -6.36 -3.03
N SER A 22 -29.52 -6.11 -4.34
CA SER A 22 -29.42 -7.19 -5.34
C SER A 22 -27.99 -7.56 -5.72
N ASP A 23 -27.04 -6.61 -5.78
CA ASP A 23 -25.76 -6.85 -6.47
C ASP A 23 -24.51 -6.25 -5.79
N SER A 24 -24.65 -5.55 -4.66
CA SER A 24 -23.61 -4.63 -4.19
C SER A 24 -22.81 -5.07 -2.96
N GLU A 25 -23.27 -6.01 -2.13
CA GLU A 25 -22.60 -6.27 -0.83
C GLU A 25 -21.22 -6.95 -1.00
N GLU A 26 -21.09 -7.98 -1.86
CA GLU A 26 -19.77 -8.59 -2.13
C GLU A 26 -18.88 -7.70 -3.00
N THR A 27 -19.47 -6.99 -3.96
CA THR A 27 -18.73 -6.15 -4.92
C THR A 27 -18.16 -4.91 -4.24
N GLN A 28 -18.94 -4.25 -3.37
CA GLN A 28 -18.47 -3.07 -2.63
C GLN A 28 -17.34 -3.43 -1.66
N GLU A 29 -17.45 -4.51 -0.90
CA GLU A 29 -16.39 -4.88 0.05
C GLU A 29 -15.07 -5.19 -0.67
N ARG A 30 -15.14 -5.89 -1.82
CA ARG A 30 -13.98 -6.13 -2.70
C ARG A 30 -13.44 -4.83 -3.31
N ASP A 31 -14.30 -3.90 -3.71
CA ASP A 31 -13.92 -2.59 -4.24
C ASP A 31 -13.31 -1.65 -3.19
N PHE A 32 -13.74 -1.74 -1.93
CA PHE A 32 -13.13 -1.01 -0.82
C PHE A 32 -11.73 -1.54 -0.51
N ILE A 33 -11.55 -2.87 -0.50
CA ILE A 33 -10.25 -3.52 -0.28
C ILE A 33 -9.30 -3.23 -1.46
N SER A 34 -9.79 -3.24 -2.69
CA SER A 34 -8.99 -2.98 -3.89
C SER A 34 -8.48 -1.54 -3.93
N LYS A 35 -9.35 -0.54 -3.67
CA LYS A 35 -8.97 0.87 -3.58
C LYS A 35 -7.98 1.16 -2.45
N TRP A 36 -8.12 0.47 -1.31
CA TRP A 36 -7.17 0.59 -0.21
C TRP A 36 -5.77 0.08 -0.59
N LYS A 37 -5.72 -1.04 -1.32
CA LYS A 37 -4.46 -1.61 -1.82
C LYS A 37 -3.83 -0.74 -2.90
N GLU A 38 -4.64 -0.18 -3.80
CA GLU A 38 -4.19 0.76 -4.84
C GLU A 38 -3.62 2.06 -4.24
N ALA A 39 -4.25 2.61 -3.20
CA ALA A 39 -3.74 3.79 -2.48
C ALA A 39 -2.41 3.52 -1.74
N LYS A 40 -2.16 2.26 -1.34
CA LYS A 40 -0.87 1.82 -0.76
C LYS A 40 0.22 1.70 -1.83
N GLU A 41 -0.14 1.32 -3.04
CA GLU A 41 0.78 1.16 -4.18
C GLU A 41 1.04 2.49 -4.92
N GLY A 42 0.11 3.46 -4.85
CA GLY A 42 0.22 4.78 -5.47
C GLY A 42 1.27 5.71 -4.87
N LYS A 43 1.82 5.38 -3.69
CA LYS A 43 3.02 6.01 -3.16
C LYS A 43 4.23 5.37 -3.81
N ARG A 44 4.44 5.66 -5.11
CA ARG A 44 5.65 5.34 -5.87
C ARG A 44 6.85 5.66 -5.00
N LYS A 45 7.40 4.62 -4.38
CA LYS A 45 8.64 4.69 -3.63
C LYS A 45 9.67 5.23 -4.59
N VAL A 46 10.25 6.36 -4.21
CA VAL A 46 11.39 7.02 -4.83
C VAL A 46 12.25 6.02 -5.61
N LYS A 47 12.23 6.24 -6.92
CA LYS A 47 13.14 5.79 -7.96
C LYS A 47 14.59 5.84 -7.45
N GLY A 48 15.05 4.81 -6.74
CA GLY A 48 16.30 4.98 -5.98
C GLY A 48 16.87 3.75 -5.31
N VAL A 49 16.49 2.53 -5.72
CA VAL A 49 17.32 1.37 -5.43
C VAL A 49 17.90 0.91 -6.75
N LEU A 50 18.94 1.63 -7.18
CA LEU A 50 19.88 1.06 -8.14
C LEU A 50 20.25 -0.32 -7.60
N PRO A 51 20.15 -1.38 -8.41
CA PRO A 51 20.40 -2.74 -7.93
C PRO A 51 21.77 -2.77 -7.24
N ILE A 52 21.90 -3.45 -6.10
CA ILE A 52 23.16 -3.50 -5.32
C ILE A 52 24.38 -3.82 -6.22
N ARG A 53 24.16 -4.59 -7.29
CA ARG A 53 25.13 -4.86 -8.36
C ARG A 53 25.67 -3.60 -9.05
N THR A 54 24.84 -2.62 -9.40
CA THR A 54 25.31 -1.36 -10.01
C THR A 54 26.03 -0.48 -9.00
N LEU A 55 25.68 -0.53 -7.72
CA LEU A 55 26.41 0.17 -6.66
C LEU A 55 27.83 -0.41 -6.50
N ILE A 56 27.96 -1.74 -6.52
CA ILE A 56 29.25 -2.43 -6.50
C ILE A 56 30.05 -2.12 -7.78
N LEU A 57 29.41 -2.14 -8.96
CA LEU A 57 30.08 -1.79 -10.22
C LEU A 57 30.60 -0.34 -10.22
N ALA A 58 29.81 0.61 -9.73
CA ALA A 58 30.23 2.02 -9.61
C ALA A 58 31.43 2.17 -8.67
N LEU A 59 31.47 1.42 -7.57
CA LEU A 59 32.58 1.43 -6.63
C LEU A 59 33.88 0.92 -7.27
N VAL A 60 33.82 -0.23 -7.97
CA VAL A 60 34.96 -0.79 -8.68
C VAL A 60 35.45 0.16 -9.78
N LEU A 61 34.52 0.77 -10.53
CA LEU A 61 34.84 1.75 -11.56
C LEU A 61 35.58 2.98 -10.98
N LEU A 62 35.15 3.49 -9.82
CA LEU A 62 35.81 4.61 -9.14
C LEU A 62 37.26 4.29 -8.75
N LEU A 63 37.51 3.08 -8.25
CA LEU A 63 38.87 2.64 -7.91
C LEU A 63 39.77 2.58 -9.16
N ILE A 64 39.25 2.08 -10.27
CA ILE A 64 39.99 2.04 -11.54
C ILE A 64 40.30 3.46 -12.04
N LEU A 65 39.32 4.37 -11.98
CA LEU A 65 39.52 5.77 -12.36
C LEU A 65 40.59 6.45 -11.52
N MET A 66 40.55 6.25 -10.20
CA MET A 66 41.57 6.77 -9.29
C MET A 66 42.95 6.23 -9.63
N TYR A 67 43.08 4.91 -9.82
CA TYR A 67 44.35 4.27 -10.17
C TYR A 67 44.92 4.78 -11.50
N VAL A 68 44.07 4.95 -12.51
CA VAL A 68 44.51 5.49 -13.81
C VAL A 68 44.90 6.96 -13.68
N LEU A 69 44.16 7.76 -12.90
CA LEU A 69 44.54 9.15 -12.62
C LEU A 69 45.89 9.22 -11.92
N GLU A 70 46.08 8.44 -10.85
CA GLU A 70 47.33 8.38 -10.11
C GLU A 70 48.49 8.02 -11.04
N LYS A 71 48.37 6.92 -11.80
CA LYS A 71 49.42 6.49 -12.74
C LYS A 71 49.72 7.50 -13.87
N LYS A 72 48.74 8.31 -14.26
CA LYS A 72 48.88 9.23 -15.41
C LYS A 72 49.36 10.61 -14.98
N PHE A 73 48.98 11.05 -13.78
CA PHE A 73 49.32 12.38 -13.26
C PHE A 73 50.49 12.36 -12.26
N MET A 74 50.87 11.19 -11.74
CA MET A 74 52.03 10.95 -10.90
C MET A 74 53.10 10.19 -11.70
#